data_AF-Q8RW44-F1
#
_entry.id   AF-Q8RW44-F1
#
_cell.length_a   1.000
_cell.length_b   1.000
_cell.length_c   1.000
_cell.angle_alpha   90.00
_cell.angle_beta   90.00
_cell.angle_gamma   90.00
#
_symmetry.space_group_name_H-M   'P 1'
#
loop_
_entity.id
_entity.type
_entity.pdbx_description
1 polymer ?
#
loop_
_entity_poly.entity_id
_entity_poly.type
_entity_poly.pdbx_seq_one_letter_code
_entity_poly.pdbx_strand_id
1 'polypeptide(L)' 'MEQYEKVEKIGEGTYGVVYKARDRTTNETIALKKIRLEQEDEGVPSTAIREISLLKEMQHGNIVK' A
#
# COMPACT_ATOMS: atom_id res chain seq x y z
N MET A 1 -8.81 7.17 5.86
CA MET A 1 -9.07 5.71 5.90
C MET A 1 -10.55 5.36 5.86
N GLU A 2 -11.47 6.34 5.93
CA GLU A 2 -12.92 6.05 5.91
C GLU A 2 -13.43 5.47 4.59
N GLN A 3 -12.73 5.71 3.48
CA GLN A 3 -13.06 5.14 2.16
C GLN A 3 -12.79 3.63 2.06
N TYR A 4 -11.89 3.08 2.88
CA TYR A 4 -11.49 1.68 2.76
C TYR A 4 -11.79 0.90 4.03
N GLU A 5 -12.54 -0.18 3.89
CA GLU A 5 -12.78 -1.12 4.98
C GLU A 5 -11.72 -2.21 4.97
N LYS A 6 -10.88 -2.27 6.01
CA LYS A 6 -9.90 -3.34 6.17
C LYS A 6 -10.62 -4.63 6.54
N VAL A 7 -10.45 -5.66 5.73
CA VAL A 7 -11.09 -6.97 5.94
C VAL A 7 -10.19 -7.89 6.75
N GLU A 8 -8.97 -8.12 6.27
CA GLU A 8 -8.02 -9.04 6.90
C GLU A 8 -6.58 -8.64 6.60
N LYS A 9 -5.66 -9.01 7.49
CA LYS A 9 -4.22 -8.91 7.24
C LYS A 9 -3.80 -10.09 6.38
N ILE A 10 -3.19 -9.81 5.23
CA ILE A 10 -2.75 -10.84 4.27
C ILE A 10 -1.23 -10.99 4.18
N GLY A 11 -0.46 -10.06 4.76
CA GLY A 11 0.99 -10.17 4.78
C GLY A 11 1.66 -9.17 5.69
N GLU A 12 2.90 -9.47 6.09
CA GLU A 12 3.79 -8.57 6.80
C GLU A 12 5.20 -8.75 6.27
N GLY A 13 5.87 -7.66 5.97
CA GLY A 13 7.27 -7.65 5.59
C GLY A 13 8.03 -6.59 6.38
N THR A 14 9.32 -6.46 6.09
CA THR A 14 10.23 -5.50 6.73
C THR A 14 9.67 -4.08 6.76
N TYR A 15 9.05 -3.66 5.66
CA TYR A 15 8.61 -2.27 5.46
C TYR A 15 7.16 -1.98 5.83
N GLY A 16 6.39 -2.98 6.29
CA GLY A 16 4.99 -2.75 6.64
C GLY A 16 4.08 -3.96 6.58
N VAL A 17 2.78 -3.68 6.71
CA VAL A 17 1.71 -4.68 6.75
C VAL A 17 0.80 -4.50 5.56
N VAL A 18 0.44 -5.60 4.90
CA VAL A 18 -0.51 -5.61 3.78
C VAL A 18 -1.85 -6.16 4.26
N TYR A 19 -2.92 -5.42 3.98
CA TYR A 19 -4.29 -5.79 4.27
C TYR A 19 -5.06 -6.02 2.97
N LYS A 20 -5.93 -7.02 2.95
CA LYS A 20 -7.05 -7.05 2.01
C LYS A 20 -8.09 -6.06 2.53
N ALA A 21 -8.59 -5.21 1.65
CA ALA A 21 -9.59 -4.21 1.98
C ALA A 21 -10.65 -4.12 0.89
N ARG A 22 -11.79 -3.52 1.24
CA ARG A 22 -12.87 -3.18 0.34
C ARG A 22 -12.90 -1.66 0.17
N ASP A 23 -12.84 -1.17 -1.06
CA ASP A 23 -13.18 0.23 -1.35
C ASP A 23 -14.69 0.40 -1.17
N ARG A 24 -15.12 1.29 -0.27
CA ARG A 24 -16.54 1.51 0.04
C ARG A 24 -17.29 2.23 -1.07
N THR A 25 -16.59 2.93 -1.95
CA THR A 25 -17.17 3.67 -3.07
C THR A 25 -17.37 2.76 -4.28
N THR A 26 -16.35 1.98 -4.65
CA THR A 26 -16.41 1.10 -5.84
C THR A 26 -16.84 -0.32 -5.52
N ASN A 27 -16.86 -0.70 -4.24
CA ASN A 27 -17.06 -2.05 -3.75
C ASN A 27 -16.01 -3.06 -4.28
N GLU A 28 -14.86 -2.60 -4.75
CA GLU A 28 -13.77 -3.45 -5.24
C GLU A 28 -12.90 -3.98 -4.10
N THR A 29 -12.40 -5.21 -4.27
CA THR A 29 -11.41 -5.78 -3.35
C THR A 29 -10.03 -5.29 -3.76
N ILE A 30 -9.31 -4.67 -2.82
CA ILE A 30 -7.99 -4.09 -3.04
C ILE A 30 -6.97 -4.59 -1.98
N ALA A 31 -5.69 -4.38 -2.27
CA ALA A 31 -4.61 -4.55 -1.29
C ALA A 31 -4.15 -3.19 -0.76
N LEU A 32 -4.09 -3.03 0.56
CA LEU A 32 -3.56 -1.83 1.24
C LEU A 32 -2.25 -2.15 1.92
N LYS A 33 -1.14 -1.63 1.40
CA LYS A 33 0.18 -1.68 2.05
C LYS A 33 0.33 -0.49 3.01
N LYS A 34 0.23 -0.75 4.32
CA LYS A 34 0.51 0.22 5.37
C LYS A 34 2.01 0.21 5.67
N ILE A 35 2.70 1.27 5.28
CA ILE A 35 4.14 1.46 5.52
C ILE A 35 4.37 1.83 6.99
N ARG A 36 5.39 1.23 7.61
CA ARG A 36 5.85 1.63 8.95
C ARG A 36 6.74 2.86 8.83
N LEU A 37 6.41 3.90 9.56
CA LEU A 37 7.31 5.04 9.77
C LEU A 37 8.02 4.75 11.09
N GLU A 38 9.32 4.43 11.02
CA GLU A 38 10.11 4.04 12.21
C GLU A 38 10.40 5.25 13.11
N GLN A 39 10.50 6.45 12.53
CA GLN A 39 10.65 7.72 13.23
C GLN A 39 9.74 8.77 12.58
N GLU A 40 8.86 9.39 13.35
CA GLU A 40 7.94 10.43 12.84
C GLU A 40 8.71 11.65 12.28
N ASP A 41 9.92 11.91 12.80
CA ASP A 41 10.77 13.04 12.41
C ASP A 41 11.56 12.82 11.11
N GLU A 42 11.77 11.56 10.69
CA GLU A 42 12.53 11.24 9.46
C GLU A 42 11.66 11.28 8.19
N GLY A 43 10.35 11.47 8.34
CA GLY A 43 9.41 11.54 7.23
C GLY A 43 9.21 10.19 6.53
N VAL A 44 8.94 10.23 5.21
CA VAL A 44 8.65 9.03 4.42
C VAL A 44 9.97 8.35 4.00
N PRO A 45 10.16 7.04 4.28
CA PRO A 45 11.36 6.31 3.86
C PRO A 45 11.63 6.43 2.36
N SER A 46 12.89 6.63 1.97
CA SER A 46 13.30 6.75 0.56
C SER A 46 12.97 5.51 -0.26
N THR A 47 12.98 4.33 0.36
CA THR A 47 12.54 3.06 -0.24
C THR A 47 11.07 3.12 -0.66
N ALA A 48 10.19 3.67 0.19
CA ALA A 48 8.78 3.84 -0.11
C ALA A 48 8.56 4.83 -1.27
N ILE A 49 9.29 5.95 -1.27
CA ILE A 49 9.21 6.93 -2.36
C ILE A 49 9.65 6.28 -3.69
N ARG A 50 10.75 5.53 -3.68
CA ARG A 50 11.27 4.83 -4.86
C ARG A 50 10.28 3.80 -5.41
N GLU A 51 9.67 2.99 -4.55
CA GLU A 51 8.65 2.02 -4.95
C GLU A 51 7.46 2.71 -5.62
N ILE A 52 6.95 3.80 -5.03
CA ILE A 52 5.80 4.55 -5.57
C ILE A 52 6.14 5.16 -6.93
N SER A 53 7.30 5.81 -7.06
CA SER A 53 7.69 6.45 -8.33
C SER A 53 7.82 5.43 -9.45
N LEU A 54 8.47 4.29 -9.19
CA LEU A 54 8.62 3.22 -10.18
C LEU A 54 7.27 2.62 -10.58
N LEU A 55 6.40 2.30 -9.61
CA LEU A 55 5.08 1.71 -9.90
C LEU A 55 4.17 2.67 -10.67
N LYS A 56 4.28 3.98 -10.45
CA LYS A 56 3.51 4.99 -11.21
C LYS A 56 3.89 5.03 -12.69
N GLU A 57 5.16 4.78 -13.02
CA GLU A 57 5.66 4.79 -14.40
C GLU A 57 5.48 3.44 -15.11
N MET A 58 5.30 2.35 -14.36
CA MET A 58 5.19 1.00 -14.88
C MET A 58 3.74 0.64 -15.27
N GLN A 59 3.44 0.66 -16.57
CA GLN A 59 2.14 0.25 -17.11
C GLN A 59 2.28 -1.01 -17.98
N HIS A 60 2.09 -2.18 -17.38
CA HIS A 60 2.16 -3.46 -18.08
C HIS A 60 1.21 -4.48 -17.45
N GLY A 61 0.67 -5.41 -18.25
CA GLY A 61 -0.30 -6.41 -17.77
C GLY A 61 0.24 -7.39 -16.71
N ASN A 62 1.56 -7.55 -16.65
CA ASN A 62 2.23 -8.43 -15.67
C ASN A 62 2.86 -7.65 -14.50
N ILE A 63 2.59 -6.35 -14.37
CA ILE A 63 3.06 -5.53 -13.26
C ILE A 63 1.84 -5.11 -12.45
N VAL A 64 1.97 -5.16 -11.13
CA VAL A 64 0.93 -4.73 -10.20
C VAL A 64 0.59 -3.25 -10.41
N LYS A 65 -0.70 -2.93 -10.46
CA LYS A 65 -1.22 -1.56 -10.53
C LYS A 65 -1.65 -1.05 -9.16
#